data_AF-A0A176S3J4-F1
#
_entry.id   AF-A0A176S3J4-F1
#
_cell.length_a   1.000
_cell.length_b   1.000
_cell.length_c   1.000
_cell.angle_alpha   90.00
_cell.angle_beta   90.00
_cell.angle_gamma   90.00
#
_symmetry.space_group_name_H-M   'P 1'
#
loop_
_entity.id
_entity.type
_entity.pdbx_description
1 polymer ?
#
loop_
_entity_poly.entity_id
_entity_poly.type
_entity_poly.pdbx_seq_one_letter_code
_entity_poly.pdbx_strand_id
1 'polypeptide(L)'
;MQGFSPTDKISDQPININGWQPRNIDRQHLGLLTLIEAIRRSRNVATVRLMEKIGQKPVVELARHLGITTTQKWRDEPGLALGTGEVRLIDMVCANVVFANGGYKVSPYGILGIRDKKGNLLYWRSENSNRSRLVKYKYIATLNRMLRTVVSAHGTGANAAFGNHQTAGKTGTTNDYRDAWFIGYTAYLVTGVWVGNDEPTEFMNGVTGGEVPAKIFRNFMANVHQGLESKPLLALK
;
A
#
# COMPACT_ATOMS: atom_id res chain seq x y z
N MET A 1 -12.72 -15.48 -15.77
CA MET A 1 -12.93 -14.61 -14.59
C MET A 1 -12.90 -13.16 -15.05
N GLN A 2 -14.05 -12.49 -15.07
CA GLN A 2 -14.11 -11.05 -15.34
C GLN A 2 -13.58 -10.33 -14.09
N GLY A 3 -12.45 -9.63 -14.25
CA GLY A 3 -11.87 -8.84 -13.16
C GLY A 3 -12.54 -7.47 -13.08
N PHE A 4 -12.53 -6.86 -11.90
CA PHE A 4 -13.10 -5.53 -11.69
C PHE A 4 -12.31 -4.42 -12.41
N SER A 5 -13.03 -3.46 -12.96
CA SER A 5 -12.54 -2.20 -13.55
C SER A 5 -12.56 -1.07 -12.51
N PRO A 6 -11.66 -0.07 -12.60
CA PRO A 6 -11.71 1.13 -11.75
C PRO A 6 -13.05 1.87 -11.76
N THR A 7 -13.81 1.77 -12.85
CA THR A 7 -15.12 2.42 -13.02
C THR A 7 -16.27 1.59 -12.49
N ASP A 8 -16.04 0.33 -12.12
CA ASP A 8 -17.08 -0.52 -11.55
C ASP A 8 -17.62 0.10 -10.27
N LYS A 9 -18.91 -0.07 -10.08
CA LYS A 9 -19.64 0.54 -8.98
C LYS A 9 -19.67 -0.38 -7.77
N ILE A 10 -19.52 0.23 -6.60
CA ILE A 10 -19.66 -0.44 -5.31
C ILE A 10 -20.41 0.49 -4.35
N SER A 11 -21.24 -0.11 -3.50
CA SER A 11 -22.01 0.65 -2.52
C SER A 11 -21.14 0.95 -1.29
N ASP A 12 -21.29 2.14 -0.73
CA ASP A 12 -20.72 2.62 0.53
C ASP A 12 -21.80 2.82 1.61
N GLN A 13 -23.03 2.34 1.36
CA GLN A 13 -24.11 2.32 2.37
C GLN A 13 -23.81 1.34 3.50
N PRO A 14 -24.37 1.47 4.71
CA PRO A 14 -24.18 0.50 5.81
C PRO A 14 -24.33 -0.97 5.37
N ILE A 15 -23.53 -1.86 5.95
CA ILE A 15 -23.60 -3.31 5.77
C ILE A 15 -23.54 -3.99 7.14
N ASN A 16 -24.28 -5.07 7.31
CA ASN A 16 -24.25 -5.91 8.49
C ASN A 16 -23.80 -7.32 8.05
N ILE A 17 -22.70 -7.80 8.63
CA ILE A 17 -22.14 -9.13 8.38
C ILE A 17 -22.13 -9.85 9.72
N ASN A 18 -23.11 -10.74 9.95
CA ASN A 18 -23.23 -11.53 11.17
C ASN A 18 -23.16 -10.70 12.47
N GLY A 19 -23.81 -9.53 12.48
CA GLY A 19 -23.81 -8.60 13.62
C GLY A 19 -22.69 -7.56 13.60
N TRP A 20 -21.66 -7.73 12.75
CA TRP A 20 -20.59 -6.74 12.60
C TRP A 20 -20.97 -5.66 11.57
N GLN A 21 -20.78 -4.40 11.94
CA GLN A 21 -21.11 -3.23 11.10
C GLN A 21 -19.88 -2.31 10.97
N PRO A 22 -19.07 -2.46 9.91
CA PRO A 22 -17.92 -1.59 9.68
C PRO A 22 -18.38 -0.15 9.43
N ARG A 23 -17.57 0.82 9.86
CA ARG A 23 -17.82 2.25 9.67
C ARG A 23 -16.67 2.92 8.92
N ASN A 24 -17.01 3.94 8.13
CA ASN A 24 -16.02 4.84 7.56
C ASN A 24 -15.48 5.78 8.64
N ILE A 25 -14.22 6.20 8.51
CA ILE A 25 -13.55 7.05 9.50
C ILE A 25 -14.28 8.40 9.70
N ASP A 26 -14.81 8.96 8.62
CA ASP A 26 -15.59 10.21 8.62
C ASP A 26 -17.06 10.02 9.02
N ARG A 27 -17.48 8.77 9.27
CA ARG A 27 -18.87 8.37 9.58
C ARG A 27 -19.91 8.75 8.51
N GLN A 28 -19.46 9.09 7.31
CA GLN A 28 -20.35 9.40 6.19
C GLN A 28 -20.57 8.18 5.30
N HIS A 29 -21.59 8.24 4.46
CA HIS A 29 -21.88 7.26 3.42
C HIS A 29 -22.07 7.98 2.09
N LEU A 30 -21.30 7.58 1.08
CA LEU A 30 -21.32 8.25 -0.23
C LEU A 30 -22.25 7.56 -1.24
N GLY A 31 -23.06 6.60 -0.79
CA GLY A 31 -23.94 5.84 -1.66
C GLY A 31 -23.16 4.98 -2.67
N LEU A 32 -23.51 5.05 -3.95
CA LEU A 32 -22.88 4.27 -5.00
C LEU A 32 -21.69 5.02 -5.60
N LEU A 33 -20.50 4.45 -5.51
CA LEU A 33 -19.26 5.06 -5.98
C LEU A 33 -18.42 4.09 -6.82
N THR A 34 -17.46 4.63 -7.59
CA THR A 34 -16.55 3.80 -8.41
C THR A 34 -15.43 3.21 -7.55
N LEU A 35 -14.83 2.10 -7.95
CA LEU A 35 -13.68 1.53 -7.21
C LEU A 35 -12.50 2.49 -7.10
N ILE A 36 -12.26 3.33 -8.11
CA ILE A 36 -11.24 4.40 -8.04
C ILE A 36 -11.58 5.45 -6.99
N GLU A 37 -12.87 5.76 -6.78
CA GLU A 37 -13.30 6.67 -5.73
C GLU A 37 -13.18 6.01 -4.34
N ALA A 38 -13.49 4.72 -4.26
CA ALA A 38 -13.43 3.93 -3.03
C ALA A 38 -12.02 3.96 -2.44
N ILE A 39 -11.01 3.69 -3.27
CA ILE A 39 -9.60 3.67 -2.86
C ILE A 39 -9.07 5.08 -2.58
N ARG A 40 -9.46 6.08 -3.39
CA ARG A 40 -9.07 7.50 -3.20
C ARG A 40 -9.39 8.00 -1.80
N ARG A 41 -10.62 7.69 -1.35
CA ARG A 41 -11.18 8.11 -0.06
C ARG A 41 -11.05 7.07 1.03
N SER A 42 -10.41 5.93 0.76
CA SER A 42 -10.23 4.83 1.71
C SER A 42 -11.56 4.38 2.37
N ARG A 43 -12.57 4.09 1.56
CA ARG A 43 -13.94 3.75 2.03
C ARG A 43 -14.00 2.33 2.59
N ASN A 44 -14.01 2.19 3.92
CA ASN A 44 -14.04 0.92 4.64
C ASN A 44 -15.20 0.02 4.21
N VAL A 45 -16.40 0.57 4.13
CA VAL A 45 -17.62 -0.21 3.83
C VAL A 45 -17.58 -0.75 2.39
N ALA A 46 -17.10 0.04 1.44
CA ALA A 46 -16.87 -0.41 0.08
C ALA A 46 -15.78 -1.50 0.00
N THR A 47 -14.68 -1.37 0.75
CA THR A 47 -13.59 -2.37 0.79
C THR A 47 -14.07 -3.71 1.34
N VAL A 48 -14.84 -3.69 2.44
CA VAL A 48 -15.45 -4.90 3.01
C VAL A 48 -16.37 -5.56 1.98
N ARG A 49 -17.27 -4.79 1.35
CA ARG A 49 -18.14 -5.33 0.29
C ARG A 49 -17.38 -5.92 -0.89
N LEU A 50 -16.23 -5.33 -1.25
CA LEU A 50 -15.41 -5.86 -2.33
C LEU A 50 -14.80 -7.21 -1.93
N MET A 51 -14.32 -7.32 -0.69
CA MET A 51 -13.80 -8.58 -0.16
C MET A 51 -14.90 -9.66 -0.09
N GLU A 52 -16.11 -9.34 0.35
CA GLU A 52 -17.25 -10.28 0.37
C GLU A 52 -17.58 -10.81 -1.04
N LYS A 53 -17.42 -9.98 -2.09
CA LYS A 53 -17.64 -10.39 -3.48
C LYS A 53 -16.52 -11.28 -4.04
N ILE A 54 -15.27 -11.03 -3.62
CA ILE A 54 -14.08 -11.75 -4.13
C ILE A 54 -13.84 -13.05 -3.33
N GLY A 55 -14.22 -13.04 -2.06
CA GLY A 55 -13.79 -14.02 -1.07
C GLY A 55 -12.43 -13.68 -0.46
N GLN A 56 -12.23 -14.07 0.80
CA GLN A 56 -11.00 -13.80 1.54
C GLN A 56 -9.81 -14.64 1.05
N LYS A 57 -10.04 -15.89 0.65
CA LYS A 57 -8.96 -16.82 0.25
C LYS A 57 -8.08 -16.29 -0.90
N PRO A 58 -8.63 -15.81 -2.04
CA PRO A 58 -7.81 -15.21 -3.09
C PRO A 58 -6.99 -13.99 -2.64
N VAL A 59 -7.51 -13.20 -1.69
CA VAL A 59 -6.81 -12.03 -1.14
C VAL A 59 -5.60 -12.47 -0.32
N VAL A 60 -5.76 -13.47 0.55
CA VAL A 60 -4.65 -14.02 1.36
C VAL A 60 -3.60 -14.69 0.47
N GLU A 61 -4.03 -15.43 -0.56
CA GLU A 61 -3.12 -16.03 -1.54
C GLU A 61 -2.31 -14.98 -2.30
N LEU A 62 -2.95 -13.89 -2.75
CA LEU A 62 -2.25 -12.78 -3.38
C LEU A 62 -1.26 -12.11 -2.44
N ALA A 63 -1.65 -11.83 -1.19
CA ALA A 63 -0.76 -11.24 -0.19
C ALA A 63 0.49 -12.11 0.04
N ARG A 64 0.31 -13.44 0.14
CA ARG A 64 1.43 -14.38 0.26
C ARG A 64 2.35 -14.33 -0.96
N HIS A 65 1.79 -14.29 -2.17
CA HIS A 65 2.58 -14.18 -3.40
C HIS A 65 3.37 -12.87 -3.48
N LEU A 66 2.78 -11.76 -3.00
CA LEU A 66 3.44 -10.46 -2.88
C LEU A 66 4.56 -10.42 -1.82
N GLY A 67 4.67 -11.47 -1.00
CA GLY A 67 5.76 -11.62 -0.03
C GLY A 67 5.40 -11.24 1.40
N ILE A 68 4.11 -11.12 1.73
CA ILE A 68 3.67 -10.91 3.12
C ILE A 68 3.91 -12.19 3.92
N THR A 69 4.86 -12.15 4.85
CA THR A 69 5.39 -13.31 5.58
C THR A 69 4.57 -13.71 6.82
N THR A 70 3.50 -12.97 7.11
CA THR A 70 2.65 -13.12 8.29
C THR A 70 1.26 -13.68 7.97
N THR A 71 0.96 -13.98 6.70
CA THR A 71 -0.39 -14.42 6.24
C THR A 71 -0.92 -15.66 6.95
N GLN A 72 -0.06 -16.54 7.45
CA GLN A 72 -0.40 -17.71 8.27
C GLN A 72 -1.03 -17.37 9.61
N LYS A 73 -0.86 -16.13 10.10
CA LYS A 73 -1.45 -15.63 11.36
C LYS A 73 -2.79 -14.93 11.14
N TRP A 74 -3.18 -14.70 9.88
CA TRP A 74 -4.41 -13.96 9.56
C TRP A 74 -5.63 -14.82 9.83
N ARG A 75 -6.64 -14.24 10.47
CA ARG A 75 -7.91 -14.90 10.77
C ARG A 75 -8.85 -14.82 9.57
N ASP A 76 -9.69 -15.84 9.42
CA ASP A 76 -10.80 -15.84 8.46
C ASP A 76 -11.95 -15.02 9.05
N GLU A 77 -11.96 -13.72 8.76
CA GLU A 77 -12.90 -12.77 9.34
C GLU A 77 -13.08 -11.55 8.44
N PRO A 78 -14.29 -10.94 8.41
CA PRO A 78 -14.58 -9.76 7.57
C PRO A 78 -13.65 -8.55 7.84
N GLY A 79 -13.09 -8.49 9.06
CA GLY A 79 -12.13 -7.45 9.47
C GLY A 79 -10.84 -7.44 8.66
N LEU A 80 -10.46 -8.54 8.00
CA LEU A 80 -9.23 -8.58 7.21
C LEU A 80 -9.24 -7.53 6.08
N ALA A 81 -10.40 -7.20 5.53
CA ALA A 81 -10.57 -6.13 4.52
C ALA A 81 -10.08 -4.76 5.02
N LEU A 82 -10.07 -4.56 6.35
CA LEU A 82 -9.68 -3.32 7.01
C LEU A 82 -8.28 -3.41 7.63
N GLY A 83 -7.55 -4.51 7.40
CA GLY A 83 -6.17 -4.66 7.85
C GLY A 83 -6.00 -5.20 9.27
N THR A 84 -6.91 -6.05 9.77
CA THR A 84 -6.71 -6.73 11.07
C THR A 84 -5.55 -7.74 11.06
N GLY A 85 -5.09 -8.14 9.87
CA GLY A 85 -3.92 -9.00 9.71
C GLY A 85 -2.61 -8.26 9.95
N GLU A 86 -1.84 -8.68 10.96
CA GLU A 86 -0.51 -8.13 11.24
C GLU A 86 0.43 -8.29 10.04
N VAL A 87 1.28 -7.30 9.80
CA VAL A 87 2.27 -7.28 8.72
C VAL A 87 3.57 -6.62 9.17
N ARG A 88 4.68 -6.97 8.53
CA ARG A 88 5.96 -6.29 8.70
C ARG A 88 6.04 -5.11 7.73
N LEU A 89 6.59 -3.97 8.16
CA LEU A 89 6.79 -2.81 7.29
C LEU A 89 7.61 -3.17 6.04
N ILE A 90 8.68 -3.95 6.20
CA ILE A 90 9.52 -4.37 5.07
C ILE A 90 8.76 -5.21 4.04
N ASP A 91 7.85 -6.08 4.49
CA ASP A 91 7.02 -6.89 3.58
C ASP A 91 6.07 -6.00 2.78
N MET A 92 5.47 -5.01 3.44
CA MET A 92 4.59 -4.03 2.79
C MET A 92 5.33 -3.15 1.78
N VAL A 93 6.56 -2.72 2.09
CA VAL A 93 7.42 -2.01 1.14
C VAL A 93 7.72 -2.89 -0.07
N CYS A 94 8.16 -4.14 0.14
CA CYS A 94 8.44 -5.07 -0.95
C CYS A 94 7.21 -5.39 -1.81
N ALA A 95 6.03 -5.52 -1.20
CA ALA A 95 4.78 -5.70 -1.93
C ALA A 95 4.48 -4.48 -2.83
N ASN A 96 4.72 -3.25 -2.35
CA ASN A 96 4.53 -2.04 -3.14
C ASN A 96 5.60 -1.86 -4.25
N VAL A 97 6.79 -2.45 -4.10
CA VAL A 97 7.78 -2.50 -5.18
C VAL A 97 7.24 -3.24 -6.40
N VAL A 98 6.41 -4.27 -6.21
CA VAL A 98 5.73 -4.96 -7.32
C VAL A 98 4.88 -3.97 -8.14
N PHE A 99 4.24 -3.00 -7.49
CA PHE A 99 3.45 -1.96 -8.16
C PHE A 99 4.33 -0.94 -8.87
N ALA A 100 5.44 -0.55 -8.24
CA ALA A 100 6.37 0.44 -8.78
C ALA A 100 7.22 -0.08 -9.95
N ASN A 101 7.55 -1.38 -9.98
CA ASN A 101 8.50 -1.97 -10.94
C ASN A 101 7.83 -2.74 -12.11
N GLY A 102 6.51 -2.64 -12.26
CA GLY A 102 5.79 -3.27 -13.37
C GLY A 102 5.34 -4.71 -13.12
N GLY A 103 5.36 -5.18 -11.87
CA GLY A 103 4.76 -6.45 -11.47
C GLY A 103 5.77 -7.53 -11.10
N TYR A 104 7.03 -7.19 -10.85
CA TYR A 104 8.09 -8.14 -10.53
C TYR A 104 8.33 -8.25 -9.03
N LYS A 105 8.45 -9.49 -8.53
CA LYS A 105 8.81 -9.74 -7.14
C LYS A 105 10.22 -9.23 -6.84
N VAL A 106 10.41 -8.73 -5.62
CA VAL A 106 11.72 -8.44 -5.06
C VAL A 106 11.90 -9.16 -3.73
N SER A 107 13.14 -9.48 -3.39
CA SER A 107 13.52 -9.93 -2.05
C SER A 107 14.38 -8.83 -1.42
N PRO A 108 14.05 -8.35 -0.22
CA PRO A 108 14.85 -7.32 0.44
C PRO A 108 16.24 -7.87 0.81
N TYR A 109 17.27 -7.05 0.71
CA TYR A 109 18.63 -7.37 1.13
C TYR A 109 19.36 -6.09 1.57
N GLY A 110 20.29 -6.23 2.52
CA GLY A 110 21.14 -5.12 2.99
C GLY A 110 22.62 -5.30 2.65
N ILE A 111 23.02 -6.47 2.11
CA ILE A 111 24.42 -6.81 1.83
C ILE A 111 24.57 -7.00 0.32
N LEU A 112 25.41 -6.17 -0.31
CA LEU A 112 25.77 -6.30 -1.73
C LEU A 112 26.92 -7.28 -1.94
N GLY A 113 27.91 -7.29 -1.04
CA GLY A 113 29.03 -8.19 -1.11
C GLY A 113 29.76 -8.31 0.21
N ILE A 114 30.51 -9.39 0.37
CA ILE A 114 31.34 -9.68 1.54
C ILE A 114 32.75 -9.94 1.03
N ARG A 115 33.75 -9.30 1.66
CA ARG A 115 35.17 -9.55 1.40
C ARG A 115 35.87 -9.98 2.69
N ASP A 116 36.89 -10.82 2.55
CA ASP A 116 37.77 -11.17 3.68
C ASP A 116 38.79 -10.06 3.98
N LYS A 117 39.61 -10.27 5.02
CA LYS A 117 40.67 -9.32 5.43
C LYS A 117 41.75 -9.11 4.37
N LYS A 118 41.90 -10.03 3.42
CA LYS A 118 42.86 -9.96 2.31
C LYS A 118 42.24 -9.30 1.06
N GLY A 119 40.97 -8.91 1.11
CA GLY A 119 40.23 -8.30 0.01
C GLY A 119 39.55 -9.30 -0.93
N ASN A 120 39.63 -10.61 -0.67
CA ASN A 120 39.02 -11.63 -1.52
C ASN A 120 37.49 -11.56 -1.42
N LEU A 121 36.81 -11.62 -2.56
CA LEU A 121 35.34 -11.62 -2.62
C LEU A 121 34.79 -12.98 -2.18
N LEU A 122 34.06 -12.99 -1.06
CA LEU A 122 33.40 -14.18 -0.51
C LEU A 122 31.95 -14.31 -0.99
N TYR A 123 31.29 -13.17 -1.22
CA TYR A 123 29.91 -13.10 -1.64
C TYR A 123 29.69 -11.85 -2.49
N TRP A 124 28.88 -11.97 -3.54
CA TRP A 124 28.31 -10.85 -4.26
C TRP A 124 26.86 -11.16 -4.63
N ARG A 125 25.97 -10.20 -4.40
CA ARG A 125 24.57 -10.33 -4.79
C ARG A 125 24.47 -10.19 -6.30
N SER A 126 24.23 -11.30 -6.99
CA SER A 126 23.89 -11.25 -8.42
C SER A 126 22.51 -10.62 -8.61
N GLU A 127 22.41 -9.69 -9.56
CA GLU A 127 21.15 -9.06 -9.97
C GLU A 127 20.18 -10.04 -10.67
N ASN A 128 20.69 -11.22 -11.07
CA ASN A 128 20.02 -12.21 -11.92
C ASN A 128 19.19 -13.27 -11.16
N SER A 129 18.81 -13.05 -9.91
CA SER A 129 17.85 -13.96 -9.26
C SER A 129 16.49 -13.85 -9.96
N ASN A 130 16.15 -14.83 -10.81
CA ASN A 130 14.86 -15.06 -11.49
C ASN A 130 13.75 -14.08 -11.08
N ARG A 131 13.67 -12.94 -11.77
CA ARG A 131 12.60 -11.95 -11.55
C ARG A 131 11.30 -12.54 -12.11
N SER A 132 10.55 -13.22 -11.25
CA SER A 132 9.20 -13.67 -11.60
C SER A 132 8.24 -12.48 -11.62
N ARG A 133 7.53 -12.32 -12.74
CA ARG A 133 6.44 -11.35 -12.81
C ARG A 133 5.21 -11.97 -12.13
N LEU A 134 4.82 -11.40 -11.00
CA LEU A 134 3.64 -11.81 -10.22
C LEU A 134 2.35 -11.23 -10.79
N VAL A 135 2.40 -9.99 -11.29
CA VAL A 135 1.20 -9.27 -11.74
C VAL A 135 1.40 -8.78 -13.16
N LYS A 136 0.40 -9.00 -14.01
CA LYS A 136 0.44 -8.55 -15.42
C LYS A 136 0.50 -7.02 -15.47
N TYR A 137 1.32 -6.49 -16.38
CA TYR A 137 1.56 -5.05 -16.55
C TYR A 137 0.27 -4.21 -16.66
N LYS A 138 -0.75 -4.70 -17.36
CA LYS A 138 -2.04 -4.00 -17.50
C LYS A 138 -2.78 -3.75 -16.17
N TYR A 139 -2.63 -4.65 -15.19
CA TYR A 139 -3.22 -4.46 -13.87
C TYR A 139 -2.42 -3.48 -13.03
N ILE A 140 -1.10 -3.44 -13.23
CA ILE A 140 -0.22 -2.43 -12.62
C ILE A 140 -0.54 -1.03 -13.14
N ALA A 141 -0.77 -0.86 -14.44
CA ALA A 141 -1.26 0.39 -15.05
C ALA A 141 -2.51 0.91 -14.34
N THR A 142 -3.48 0.01 -14.22
CA THR A 142 -4.79 0.27 -13.65
C THR A 142 -4.67 0.68 -12.18
N LEU A 143 -3.88 -0.07 -11.40
CA LEU A 143 -3.65 0.19 -9.99
C LEU A 143 -2.87 1.49 -9.75
N ASN A 144 -1.82 1.76 -10.53
CA ASN A 144 -1.05 3.01 -10.43
C ASN A 144 -1.92 4.23 -10.74
N ARG A 145 -2.81 4.14 -11.73
CA ARG A 145 -3.80 5.20 -12.01
C ARG A 145 -4.71 5.46 -10.81
N MET A 146 -5.15 4.40 -10.14
CA MET A 146 -6.00 4.51 -8.95
C MET A 146 -5.24 5.08 -7.75
N LEU A 147 -4.06 4.56 -7.43
CA LEU A 147 -3.25 4.99 -6.29
C LEU A 147 -2.72 6.43 -6.41
N ARG A 148 -2.54 6.95 -7.63
CA ARG A 148 -2.25 8.37 -7.83
C ARG A 148 -3.37 9.29 -7.33
N THR A 149 -4.63 8.84 -7.43
CA THR A 149 -5.75 9.66 -6.94
C THR A 149 -5.75 9.81 -5.42
N VAL A 150 -5.18 8.85 -4.69
CA VAL A 150 -5.00 8.91 -3.24
C VAL A 150 -4.07 10.07 -2.84
N VAL A 151 -3.07 10.39 -3.65
CA VAL A 151 -2.11 11.47 -3.41
C VAL A 151 -2.53 12.79 -4.09
N SER A 152 -3.70 12.81 -4.74
CA SER A 152 -4.26 14.05 -5.31
C SER A 152 -4.75 15.00 -4.21
N ALA A 153 -5.02 16.26 -4.55
CA ALA A 153 -5.46 17.30 -3.61
C ALA A 153 -6.71 16.91 -2.77
N HIS A 154 -7.53 15.99 -3.26
CA HIS A 154 -8.74 15.52 -2.59
C HIS A 154 -8.65 14.04 -2.15
N GLY A 155 -7.46 13.46 -2.17
CA GLY A 155 -7.19 12.10 -1.70
C GLY A 155 -6.68 12.09 -0.26
N THR A 156 -6.81 10.93 0.40
CA THR A 156 -6.38 10.77 1.80
C THR A 156 -4.87 10.95 2.02
N GLY A 157 -4.06 10.82 0.97
CA GLY A 157 -2.60 10.98 0.99
C GLY A 157 -2.11 12.28 0.39
N ALA A 158 -2.94 13.32 0.26
CA ALA A 158 -2.58 14.59 -0.39
C ALA A 158 -1.26 15.20 0.14
N ASN A 159 -1.00 15.09 1.43
CA ASN A 159 0.20 15.61 2.08
C ASN A 159 1.51 14.91 1.65
N ALA A 160 1.43 13.79 0.94
CA ALA A 160 2.60 13.07 0.44
C ALA A 160 3.10 13.58 -0.92
N ALA A 161 2.36 14.45 -1.60
CA ALA A 161 2.78 15.02 -2.88
C ALA A 161 3.93 16.02 -2.70
N PHE A 162 4.91 16.01 -3.61
CA PHE A 162 6.06 16.91 -3.62
C PHE A 162 6.52 17.23 -5.04
N GLY A 163 6.98 18.47 -5.25
CA GLY A 163 7.51 18.94 -6.52
C GLY A 163 6.58 18.63 -7.70
N ASN A 164 7.18 18.24 -8.83
CA ASN A 164 6.46 17.76 -10.02
C ASN A 164 6.56 16.23 -10.20
N HIS A 165 7.01 15.49 -9.19
CA HIS A 165 7.19 14.04 -9.27
C HIS A 165 5.85 13.31 -9.21
N GLN A 166 5.60 12.44 -10.18
CA GLN A 166 4.44 11.55 -10.12
C GLN A 166 4.58 10.58 -8.94
N THR A 167 3.66 10.71 -7.99
CA THR A 167 3.63 9.92 -6.76
C THR A 167 2.34 9.11 -6.69
N ALA A 168 2.45 7.84 -6.32
CA ALA A 168 1.34 6.99 -5.93
C ALA A 168 1.56 6.51 -4.50
N GLY A 169 0.49 6.18 -3.80
CA GLY A 169 0.61 5.65 -2.45
C GLY A 169 -0.72 5.37 -1.79
N LYS A 170 -0.66 4.86 -0.56
CA LYS A 170 -1.82 4.56 0.26
C LYS A 170 -1.55 4.87 1.72
N THR A 171 -2.54 5.49 2.35
CA THR A 171 -2.63 5.69 3.80
C THR A 171 -3.11 4.42 4.51
N GLY A 172 -2.62 4.19 5.72
CA GLY A 172 -3.16 3.21 6.66
C GLY A 172 -3.39 3.85 8.02
N THR A 173 -4.49 3.51 8.67
CA THR A 173 -4.81 3.98 10.03
C THR A 173 -5.57 2.88 10.72
N THR A 174 -5.04 2.37 11.83
CA THR A 174 -5.71 1.35 12.64
C THR A 174 -6.76 1.98 13.54
N ASN A 175 -7.64 1.15 14.09
CA ASN A 175 -8.60 1.60 15.09
C ASN A 175 -7.87 2.24 16.29
N ASP A 176 -8.54 3.19 16.94
CA ASP A 176 -8.02 3.98 18.06
C ASP A 176 -6.72 4.74 17.77
N TYR A 177 -6.33 4.89 16.49
CA TYR A 177 -5.12 5.63 16.09
C TYR A 177 -3.84 5.08 16.73
N ARG A 178 -3.73 3.76 16.83
CA ARG A 178 -2.52 3.09 17.35
C ARG A 178 -1.38 3.08 16.34
N ASP A 179 -1.72 2.96 15.06
CA ASP A 179 -0.78 2.92 13.96
C ASP A 179 -1.21 3.85 12.83
N ALA A 180 -0.26 4.63 12.34
CA ALA A 180 -0.41 5.48 11.18
C ALA A 180 0.65 5.11 10.16
N TRP A 181 0.20 4.76 8.95
CA TRP A 181 1.05 4.31 7.86
C TRP A 181 0.90 5.20 6.64
N PHE A 182 2.01 5.44 5.95
CA PHE A 182 1.99 5.86 4.57
C PHE A 182 3.01 5.05 3.78
N ILE A 183 2.56 4.37 2.72
CA ILE A 183 3.45 3.70 1.78
C ILE A 183 3.21 4.31 0.41
N GLY A 184 4.27 4.80 -0.21
CA GLY A 184 4.20 5.44 -1.50
C GLY A 184 5.45 5.23 -2.32
N TYR A 185 5.37 5.66 -3.58
CA TYR A 185 6.44 5.48 -4.53
C TYR A 185 6.39 6.46 -5.69
N THR A 186 7.56 6.66 -6.28
CA THR A 186 7.77 7.29 -7.58
C THR A 186 8.34 6.25 -8.55
N ALA A 187 8.74 6.66 -9.75
CA ALA A 187 9.46 5.80 -10.69
C ALA A 187 10.86 5.38 -10.19
N TYR A 188 11.39 6.02 -9.14
CA TYR A 188 12.75 5.80 -8.64
C TYR A 188 12.80 5.01 -7.34
N LEU A 189 11.87 5.26 -6.43
CA LEU A 189 11.96 4.80 -5.05
C LEU A 189 10.59 4.48 -4.46
N VAL A 190 10.55 3.43 -3.64
CA VAL A 190 9.42 3.03 -2.81
C VAL A 190 9.80 3.25 -1.35
N THR A 191 8.95 3.92 -0.60
CA THR A 191 9.19 4.26 0.80
C THR A 191 7.94 3.96 1.61
N GLY A 192 8.12 3.28 2.74
CA GLY A 192 7.08 3.06 3.73
C GLY A 192 7.45 3.75 5.04
N VAL A 193 6.49 4.46 5.62
CA VAL A 193 6.61 5.14 6.90
C VAL A 193 5.52 4.60 7.82
N TRP A 194 5.92 4.19 9.01
CA TRP A 194 5.03 3.89 10.13
C TRP A 194 5.34 4.84 11.27
N VAL A 195 4.29 5.27 11.94
CA VAL A 195 4.35 6.03 13.20
C VAL A 195 3.35 5.36 14.14
N GLY A 196 3.81 5.09 15.36
CA GLY A 196 3.06 4.46 16.44
C GLY A 196 3.86 4.56 17.72
N ASN A 197 3.21 4.30 18.84
CA ASN A 197 3.87 4.15 20.12
C ASN A 197 4.21 2.67 20.34
N ASP A 198 5.38 2.39 20.93
CA ASP A 198 5.78 1.02 21.25
C ASP A 198 4.82 0.40 22.28
N GLU A 199 4.38 1.21 23.25
CA GLU A 199 3.37 0.83 24.24
C GLU A 199 1.95 1.17 23.74
N PRO A 200 1.03 0.19 23.69
CA PRO A 200 -0.30 0.35 23.08
C PRO A 200 -1.28 1.18 23.92
N THR A 201 -0.86 1.67 25.09
CA THR A 201 -1.69 2.42 26.05
C THR A 201 -1.76 3.91 25.73
N GLU A 202 -0.85 4.44 24.91
CA GLU A 202 -0.84 5.84 24.51
C GLU A 202 -1.43 5.98 23.11
N PHE A 203 -2.62 6.57 23.00
CA PHE A 203 -3.22 6.89 21.71
C PHE A 203 -2.46 8.04 21.06
N MET A 204 -2.25 8.00 19.74
CA MET A 204 -1.62 9.11 19.01
C MET A 204 -2.55 10.32 18.81
N ASN A 205 -3.55 10.54 19.66
CA ASN A 205 -4.45 11.70 19.63
C ASN A 205 -5.04 12.03 18.24
N GLY A 206 -5.48 11.01 17.50
CA GLY A 206 -6.11 11.21 16.19
C GLY A 206 -5.17 11.24 14.99
N VAL A 207 -3.85 11.02 15.18
CA VAL A 207 -2.89 10.97 14.06
C VAL A 207 -3.28 9.89 13.05
N THR A 208 -3.43 10.32 11.80
CA THR A 208 -3.75 9.42 10.68
C THR A 208 -2.57 9.22 9.73
N GLY A 209 -2.66 8.20 8.89
CA GLY A 209 -1.68 7.92 7.84
C GLY A 209 -1.49 9.06 6.83
N GLY A 210 -2.51 9.91 6.66
CA GLY A 210 -2.47 11.08 5.77
C GLY A 210 -1.77 12.31 6.37
N GLU A 211 -1.37 12.24 7.64
CA GLU A 211 -0.80 13.37 8.38
C GLU A 211 0.70 13.16 8.62
N VAL A 212 1.08 12.66 9.80
CA VAL A 212 2.49 12.56 10.20
C VAL A 212 3.28 11.65 9.25
N PRO A 213 2.83 10.40 8.94
CA PRO A 213 3.59 9.52 8.03
C PRO A 213 3.70 10.09 6.61
N ALA A 214 2.62 10.66 6.07
CA ALA A 214 2.63 11.28 4.74
C ALA A 214 3.58 12.48 4.64
N LYS A 215 3.66 13.32 5.69
CA LYS A 215 4.61 14.45 5.75
C LYS A 215 6.05 13.98 5.88
N ILE A 216 6.33 12.95 6.69
CA ILE A 216 7.66 12.34 6.78
C ILE A 216 8.08 11.78 5.42
N PHE A 217 7.18 11.03 4.77
CA PHE A 217 7.40 10.52 3.41
C PHE A 217 7.71 11.67 2.45
N ARG A 218 6.91 12.73 2.45
CA ARG A 218 7.10 13.90 1.57
C ARG A 218 8.48 14.51 1.75
N ASN A 219 8.90 14.75 3.00
CA ASN A 219 10.17 15.40 3.30
C ASN A 219 11.36 14.53 2.87
N PHE A 220 11.31 13.24 3.17
CA PHE A 220 12.33 12.28 2.75
C PHE A 220 12.44 12.19 1.23
N MET A 221 11.30 12.02 0.55
CA MET A 221 11.26 11.91 -0.91
C MET A 221 11.66 13.21 -1.60
N ALA A 222 11.24 14.37 -1.10
CA ALA A 222 11.66 15.66 -1.65
C ALA A 222 13.18 15.85 -1.55
N ASN A 223 13.83 15.33 -0.51
CA ASN A 223 15.28 15.39 -0.35
C ASN A 223 16.00 14.44 -1.32
N VAL A 224 15.61 13.16 -1.37
CA VAL A 224 16.28 12.17 -2.23
C VAL A 224 15.99 12.35 -3.74
N HIS A 225 15.00 13.16 -4.09
CA HIS A 225 14.66 13.51 -5.48
C HIS A 225 15.24 14.85 -5.94
N GLN A 226 16.05 15.54 -5.14
CA GLN A 226 16.70 16.79 -5.57
C GLN A 226 17.54 16.57 -6.83
N GLY A 227 17.29 17.38 -7.85
CA GLY A 227 17.98 17.29 -9.15
C GLY A 227 17.52 16.16 -10.06
N LEU A 228 16.57 15.31 -9.64
CA LEU A 228 16.02 14.27 -10.50
C LEU A 228 14.91 14.84 -11.39
N GLU A 229 14.92 14.45 -12.67
CA GLU A 229 13.77 14.71 -13.54
C GLU A 229 12.55 13.88 -13.13
N SER A 230 11.36 14.48 -13.26
CA SER A 230 10.11 13.75 -13.06
C SER A 230 9.92 12.70 -14.15
N LYS A 231 9.95 11.43 -13.75
CA LYS A 231 9.59 10.30 -14.61
C LYS A 231 8.15 9.85 -14.32
N PRO A 232 7.39 9.47 -15.35
CA PRO A 232 6.06 8.91 -15.14
C PRO A 232 6.17 7.61 -14.36
N LEU A 233 5.18 7.33 -13.52
CA LEU A 233 5.05 5.99 -12.94
C LEU A 233 4.92 4.97 -14.08
N LEU A 234 5.49 3.78 -13.87
CA LEU A 234 5.32 2.71 -14.83
C LEU A 234 3.85 2.48 -15.13
N ALA A 235 3.58 2.16 -16.39
CA ALA A 235 2.26 1.80 -16.87
C ALA A 235 1.24 2.96 -16.94
N LEU A 236 1.73 4.20 -17.06
CA LEU A 236 0.93 5.40 -17.39
C LEU A 236 1.38 6.08 -18.71
N LYS A 237 2.05 5.33 -19.59
CA LYS A 237 2.34 5.76 -20.97
C LYS A 237 1.18 5.42 -21.88
#